data_AF-A0A1C5FQJ0-F1
#
_entry.id   AF-A0A1C5FQJ0-F1
#
_cell.length_a   1.000
_cell.length_b   1.000
_cell.length_c   1.000
_cell.angle_alpha   90.00
_cell.angle_beta   90.00
_cell.angle_gamma   90.00
#
_symmetry.space_group_name_H-M   'P 1'
#
loop_
_entity.id
_entity.type
_entity.pdbx_description
1 polymer ?
#
loop_
_entity_poly.entity_id
_entity_poly.type
_entity_poly.pdbx_seq_one_letter_code
_entity_poly.pdbx_strand_id
1 'polypeptide(L)'
;MWNRRVLAPLAATAAVCASVLVMPMASASAAGTTAQAVCAHPNGVAEESCASVDQQAAAFVVSEAQFNQMFPNRNSFYTYQGLTDALSAYPGFANTGSDTVKKQEAAAFLANVNHETGGLVHIVEQNTSNYPHYCDSSQPYGCPAGQAAYYGRGPIQLSWNFNYKAAGDALGIDLLGNPWLVEQDAAVSWKTA
;
A
#
# COMPACT_ATOMS: atom_id res chain seq x y z
N MET A 1 31.02 -15.50 14.30
CA MET A 1 32.27 -14.81 13.87
C MET A 1 31.91 -13.90 12.71
N TRP A 2 31.46 -12.68 13.01
CA TRP A 2 31.09 -11.67 12.01
C TRP A 2 32.19 -10.62 11.96
N ASN A 3 32.83 -10.50 10.81
CA ASN A 3 34.01 -9.67 10.59
C ASN A 3 33.55 -8.23 10.30
N ARG A 4 33.65 -7.34 11.30
CA ARG A 4 33.46 -5.89 11.14
C ARG A 4 34.61 -5.33 10.31
N ARG A 5 34.33 -4.89 9.08
CA ARG A 5 35.19 -3.93 8.38
C ARG A 5 34.57 -2.55 8.46
N VAL A 6 35.27 -1.71 9.20
CA VAL A 6 35.06 -0.28 9.39
C VAL A 6 35.37 0.44 8.07
N LEU A 7 34.43 1.23 7.56
CA LEU A 7 34.67 2.22 6.51
C LEU A 7 34.67 3.60 7.16
N ALA A 8 35.80 4.28 7.04
CA ALA A 8 36.03 5.64 7.52
C ALA A 8 35.31 6.68 6.64
N PRO A 9 34.96 7.86 7.18
CA PRO A 9 34.30 8.91 6.41
C PRO A 9 35.32 9.71 5.60
N LEU A 10 35.07 9.88 4.30
CA LEU A 10 35.76 10.85 3.47
C LEU A 10 35.01 12.18 3.56
N ALA A 11 35.65 13.15 4.22
CA ALA A 11 35.23 14.55 4.25
C ALA A 11 35.57 15.21 2.90
N ALA A 12 34.61 15.93 2.33
CA ALA A 12 34.83 16.86 1.23
C ALA A 12 34.39 18.28 1.67
N THR A 13 35.37 19.10 2.01
CA THR A 13 35.36 20.56 1.86
C THR A 13 35.67 20.88 0.38
N ALA A 14 35.29 21.98 -0.27
CA ALA A 14 34.73 23.28 0.07
C ALA A 14 34.05 23.84 -1.21
N ALA A 15 33.21 24.88 -1.06
CA ALA A 15 33.31 26.15 -1.78
C ALA A 15 31.95 26.86 -1.81
N VAL A 16 31.91 27.99 -1.11
CA VAL A 16 30.83 28.98 -1.11
C VAL A 16 30.99 29.85 -2.35
N CYS A 17 29.94 29.98 -3.16
CA CYS A 17 29.74 31.16 -4.00
C CYS A 17 28.43 31.82 -3.59
N ALA A 18 28.55 32.80 -2.71
CA ALA A 18 27.52 33.79 -2.46
C ALA A 18 27.40 34.68 -3.70
N SER A 19 26.19 34.78 -4.25
CA SER A 19 25.80 35.90 -5.10
C SER A 19 24.49 36.41 -4.54
N VAL A 20 24.62 37.42 -3.69
CA VAL A 20 23.51 38.23 -3.19
C VAL A 20 23.01 39.06 -4.36
N LEU A 21 21.85 38.69 -4.90
CA LEU A 21 21.08 39.56 -5.77
C LEU A 21 19.89 40.07 -4.95
N VAL A 22 20.05 41.30 -4.46
CA VAL A 22 18.98 42.08 -3.85
C VAL A 22 17.96 42.38 -4.96
N MET A 23 16.76 41.83 -4.85
CA MET A 23 15.60 42.23 -5.65
C MET A 23 14.61 42.99 -4.75
N PRO A 24 14.07 44.13 -5.22
CA PRO A 24 13.26 45.00 -4.39
C PRO A 24 11.88 44.41 -4.09
N MET A 25 11.42 44.63 -2.87
CA MET A 25 10.04 44.37 -2.46
C MET A 25 9.10 45.31 -3.20
N ALA A 26 8.21 44.74 -4.02
CA ALA A 26 7.04 45.42 -4.53
C ALA A 26 5.79 44.75 -3.92
N SER A 27 5.15 45.48 -3.01
CA SER A 27 3.81 45.19 -2.52
C SER A 27 2.81 45.54 -3.61
N ALA A 28 2.02 44.57 -4.05
CA ALA A 28 0.81 44.81 -4.84
C ALA A 28 -0.29 43.83 -4.39
N SER A 29 -1.26 44.37 -3.66
CA SER A 29 -2.58 43.78 -3.47
C SER A 29 -3.49 44.25 -4.61
N ALA A 30 -4.16 43.32 -5.29
CA ALA A 30 -5.53 43.43 -5.79
C ALA A 30 -5.90 42.25 -6.71
N ALA A 31 -6.92 41.50 -6.28
CA ALA A 31 -7.92 40.81 -7.08
C ALA A 31 -7.49 40.17 -8.41
N GLY A 32 -7.09 38.90 -8.35
CA GLY A 32 -7.13 38.00 -9.52
C GLY A 32 -8.58 37.71 -9.89
N THR A 33 -9.07 38.41 -10.91
CA THR A 33 -10.34 38.12 -11.57
C THR A 33 -10.19 36.77 -12.27
N THR A 34 -10.99 35.77 -11.88
CA THR A 34 -11.07 34.50 -12.61
C THR A 34 -11.72 34.77 -13.95
N ALA A 35 -10.92 34.77 -15.02
CA ALA A 35 -11.45 34.68 -16.37
C ALA A 35 -12.01 33.25 -16.55
N GLN A 36 -13.31 33.09 -16.36
CA GLN A 36 -14.02 31.89 -16.80
C GLN A 36 -14.02 31.87 -18.32
N ALA A 37 -13.44 30.83 -18.92
CA ALA A 37 -13.66 30.52 -20.31
C ALA A 37 -15.10 30.01 -20.46
N VAL A 38 -15.99 30.85 -20.97
CA VAL A 38 -17.38 30.47 -21.27
C VAL A 38 -17.41 29.83 -22.65
N CYS A 39 -17.57 28.52 -22.72
CA CYS A 39 -17.94 27.83 -23.95
C CYS A 39 -19.43 28.05 -24.17
N ALA A 40 -19.81 28.96 -25.08
CA ALA A 40 -21.22 29.14 -25.44
C ALA A 40 -21.75 27.88 -26.15
N HIS A 41 -22.81 27.26 -25.61
CA HIS A 41 -23.65 26.27 -26.31
C HIS A 41 -25.04 26.87 -26.56
N PRO A 42 -25.63 26.71 -27.75
CA PRO A 42 -26.80 27.49 -28.17
C PRO A 42 -28.16 26.89 -27.77
N ASN A 43 -28.26 26.00 -26.79
CA ASN A 43 -29.57 25.51 -26.32
C ASN A 43 -29.54 25.19 -24.82
N GLY A 44 -30.28 26.00 -24.06
CA GLY A 44 -30.39 25.86 -22.61
C GLY A 44 -31.06 24.57 -22.18
N VAL A 45 -30.28 23.72 -21.49
CA VAL A 45 -30.76 22.73 -20.53
C VAL A 45 -29.77 22.72 -19.35
N ALA A 46 -30.32 22.54 -18.15
CA ALA A 46 -29.71 22.83 -16.87
C ALA A 46 -28.37 22.13 -16.59
N GLU A 47 -27.59 22.78 -15.72
CA GLU A 47 -26.26 22.42 -15.26
C GLU A 47 -26.18 20.99 -14.71
N GLU A 48 -25.34 20.17 -15.33
CA GLU A 48 -24.70 19.04 -14.66
C GLU A 48 -23.21 19.39 -14.53
N SER A 49 -22.83 19.68 -13.29
CA SER A 49 -21.50 20.17 -12.92
C SER A 49 -20.39 19.24 -13.40
N CYS A 50 -19.34 19.82 -13.99
CA CYS A 50 -18.02 19.21 -14.18
C CYS A 50 -17.25 18.93 -12.86
N ALA A 51 -17.96 18.85 -11.73
CA ALA A 51 -17.43 18.59 -10.40
C ALA A 51 -17.41 17.09 -10.03
N SER A 52 -17.68 16.17 -10.96
CA SER A 52 -17.62 14.73 -10.69
C SER A 52 -16.22 14.11 -10.79
N VAL A 53 -15.18 14.92 -11.06
CA VAL A 53 -13.79 14.43 -11.13
C VAL A 53 -13.04 14.60 -9.80
N ASP A 54 -13.54 15.45 -8.89
CA ASP A 54 -13.06 15.54 -7.50
C ASP A 54 -13.60 14.39 -6.61
N GLN A 55 -14.43 13.49 -7.15
CA GLN A 55 -14.98 12.32 -6.45
C GLN A 55 -14.29 10.99 -6.77
N GLN A 56 -13.08 11.02 -7.34
CA GLN A 56 -12.21 9.87 -7.24
C GLN A 56 -11.50 10.00 -5.88
N ALA A 57 -11.82 9.12 -4.93
CA ALA A 57 -10.84 8.78 -3.91
C ALA A 57 -9.49 8.61 -4.63
N ALA A 58 -8.52 9.45 -4.25
CA ALA A 58 -7.30 9.71 -5.01
C ALA A 58 -6.77 8.43 -5.68
N ALA A 59 -6.68 8.43 -7.01
CA ALA A 59 -6.14 7.31 -7.76
C ALA A 59 -4.84 6.85 -7.09
N PHE A 60 -4.77 5.56 -6.73
CA PHE A 60 -3.63 5.00 -6.02
C PHE A 60 -2.32 5.41 -6.70
N VAL A 61 -1.32 5.82 -5.91
CA VAL A 61 -0.08 6.43 -6.43
C VAL A 61 0.78 5.49 -7.29
N VAL A 62 0.46 4.19 -7.30
CA VAL A 62 1.03 3.18 -8.18
C VAL A 62 -0.04 2.77 -9.19
N SER A 63 0.20 3.04 -10.46
CA SER A 63 -0.68 2.60 -11.57
C SER A 63 -0.63 1.10 -11.79
N GLU A 64 -1.62 0.54 -12.48
CA GLU A 64 -1.62 -0.87 -12.87
C GLU A 64 -0.40 -1.24 -13.72
N ALA A 65 0.04 -0.36 -14.63
CA ALA A 65 1.23 -0.58 -15.44
C ALA A 65 2.49 -0.69 -14.58
N GLN A 66 2.63 0.15 -13.55
CA GLN A 66 3.75 0.07 -12.61
C GLN A 66 3.65 -1.20 -11.74
N PHE A 67 2.46 -1.57 -11.28
CA PHE A 67 2.25 -2.83 -10.55
C PHE A 67 2.64 -4.04 -11.40
N ASN A 68 2.24 -4.08 -12.68
CA ASN A 68 2.64 -5.13 -13.62
C ASN A 68 4.15 -5.15 -13.87
N GLN A 69 4.81 -3.99 -13.91
CA GLN A 69 6.26 -3.89 -14.03
C GLN A 69 7.00 -4.39 -12.78
N MET A 70 6.47 -4.11 -11.58
CA MET A 70 7.04 -4.56 -10.31
C MET A 70 6.88 -6.08 -10.12
N PHE A 71 5.79 -6.66 -10.62
CA PHE A 71 5.43 -8.06 -10.43
C PHE A 71 5.12 -8.78 -11.75
N PRO A 72 6.13 -8.97 -12.63
CA PRO A 72 5.91 -9.51 -13.98
C PRO A 72 5.56 -11.01 -13.99
N ASN A 73 5.92 -11.75 -12.94
CA ASN A 73 5.72 -13.20 -12.84
C ASN A 73 4.71 -13.60 -11.76
N ARG A 74 3.90 -12.65 -11.26
CA ARG A 74 2.97 -12.92 -10.16
C ARG A 74 1.94 -13.98 -10.52
N ASN A 75 1.45 -14.66 -9.49
CA ASN A 75 0.27 -15.50 -9.59
C ASN A 75 -0.96 -14.65 -9.98
N SER A 76 -1.83 -15.19 -10.85
CA SER A 76 -3.05 -14.51 -11.29
C SER A 76 -4.03 -14.17 -10.16
N PHE A 77 -3.90 -14.84 -9.00
CA PHE A 77 -4.62 -14.48 -7.78
C PHE A 77 -4.40 -13.02 -7.35
N TYR A 78 -3.17 -12.52 -7.48
CA TYR A 78 -2.82 -11.16 -7.07
C TYR A 78 -3.13 -10.16 -8.19
N THR A 79 -4.36 -9.69 -8.23
CA THR A 79 -4.79 -8.68 -9.20
C THR A 79 -4.54 -7.26 -8.67
N TYR A 80 -4.34 -6.31 -9.58
CA TYR A 80 -4.28 -4.88 -9.22
C TYR A 80 -5.64 -4.40 -8.68
N GLN A 81 -6.75 -4.93 -9.22
CA GLN A 81 -8.08 -4.68 -8.70
C GLN A 81 -8.19 -5.09 -7.23
N GLY A 82 -7.73 -6.30 -6.86
CA GLY A 82 -7.74 -6.76 -5.48
C GLY A 82 -6.95 -5.85 -4.53
N LEU A 83 -5.81 -5.32 -4.97
CA LEU A 83 -5.03 -4.35 -4.19
C LEU A 83 -5.81 -3.05 -4.00
N THR A 84 -6.37 -2.50 -5.08
CA THR A 84 -7.09 -1.22 -5.03
C THR A 84 -8.41 -1.30 -4.27
N ASP A 85 -9.13 -2.43 -4.34
CA ASP A 85 -10.33 -2.68 -3.54
C ASP A 85 -10.03 -2.69 -2.03
N ALA A 86 -8.85 -3.19 -1.65
CA ALA A 86 -8.41 -3.25 -0.25
C ALA A 86 -8.06 -1.88 0.34
N LEU A 87 -7.65 -0.89 -0.48
CA LEU A 87 -7.22 0.44 -0.01
C LEU A 87 -8.29 1.16 0.82
N SER A 88 -9.57 0.89 0.52
CA SER A 88 -10.71 1.46 1.26
C SER A 88 -10.72 1.09 2.76
N ALA A 89 -10.10 -0.04 3.15
CA ALA A 89 -9.97 -0.44 4.54
C ALA A 89 -8.94 0.40 5.32
N TYR A 90 -8.01 1.05 4.60
CA TYR A 90 -6.90 1.82 5.18
C TYR A 90 -6.78 3.19 4.50
N PRO A 91 -7.73 4.13 4.70
CA PRO A 91 -7.80 5.38 3.94
C PRO A 91 -6.59 6.31 4.11
N GLY A 92 -5.75 6.09 5.13
CA GLY A 92 -4.50 6.83 5.33
C GLY A 92 -3.30 6.26 4.57
N PHE A 93 -3.35 4.98 4.16
CA PHE A 93 -2.26 4.28 3.48
C PHE A 93 -2.01 4.90 2.10
N ALA A 94 -0.75 5.27 1.85
CA ALA A 94 -0.30 5.93 0.64
C ALA A 94 -1.11 7.19 0.28
N ASN A 95 -1.78 7.80 1.26
CA ASN A 95 -2.60 8.99 1.10
C ASN A 95 -2.25 10.11 2.10
N THR A 96 -1.22 9.92 2.92
CA THR A 96 -0.78 10.87 3.94
C THR A 96 0.54 11.54 3.55
N GLY A 97 0.64 12.87 3.74
CA GLY A 97 1.85 13.64 3.46
C GLY A 97 2.00 14.07 1.99
N SER A 98 3.23 14.42 1.60
CA SER A 98 3.55 14.82 0.22
C SER A 98 3.53 13.62 -0.73
N ASP A 99 3.44 13.88 -2.04
CA ASP A 99 3.49 12.82 -3.06
C ASP A 99 4.74 11.94 -2.95
N THR A 100 5.86 12.51 -2.53
CA THR A 100 7.09 11.76 -2.27
C THR A 100 6.88 10.74 -1.14
N VAL A 101 6.26 11.14 -0.03
CA VAL A 101 5.99 10.25 1.11
C VAL A 101 5.00 9.16 0.73
N LYS A 102 3.91 9.52 0.03
CA LYS A 102 2.91 8.55 -0.46
C LYS A 102 3.53 7.49 -1.35
N LYS A 103 4.38 7.89 -2.30
CA LYS A 103 5.11 6.98 -3.19
C LYS A 103 6.13 6.12 -2.44
N GLN A 104 6.81 6.67 -1.44
CA GLN A 104 7.74 5.93 -0.59
C GLN A 104 7.03 4.88 0.25
N GLU A 105 5.88 5.21 0.84
CA GLU A 105 5.06 4.27 1.61
C GLU A 105 4.58 3.12 0.72
N ALA A 106 3.99 3.43 -0.44
CA ALA A 106 3.55 2.40 -1.39
C ALA A 106 4.71 1.53 -1.88
N ALA A 107 5.87 2.13 -2.19
CA ALA A 107 7.05 1.38 -2.61
C ALA A 107 7.60 0.49 -1.49
N ALA A 108 7.65 0.97 -0.25
CA ALA A 108 8.11 0.20 0.90
C ALA A 108 7.19 -0.99 1.19
N PHE A 109 5.87 -0.78 1.14
CA PHE A 109 4.89 -1.85 1.27
C PHE A 109 5.07 -2.91 0.19
N LEU A 110 5.05 -2.51 -1.09
CA LEU A 110 5.16 -3.45 -2.22
C LEU A 110 6.53 -4.16 -2.27
N ALA A 111 7.61 -3.51 -1.81
CA ALA A 111 8.91 -4.15 -1.71
C ALA A 111 8.96 -5.24 -0.64
N ASN A 112 8.36 -5.03 0.53
CA ASN A 112 8.25 -6.08 1.55
C ASN A 112 7.34 -7.22 1.08
N VAL A 113 6.20 -6.89 0.46
CA VAL A 113 5.33 -7.89 -0.16
C VAL A 113 6.10 -8.73 -1.19
N ASN A 114 6.94 -8.10 -2.01
CA ASN A 114 7.80 -8.81 -2.95
C ASN A 114 8.73 -9.79 -2.24
N HIS A 115 9.38 -9.35 -1.15
CA HIS A 115 10.28 -10.19 -0.36
C HIS A 115 9.57 -11.41 0.23
N GLU A 116 8.42 -11.22 0.87
CA GLU A 116 7.69 -12.29 1.56
C GLU A 116 7.14 -13.36 0.61
N THR A 117 6.76 -12.97 -0.62
CA THR A 117 6.04 -13.85 -1.55
C THR A 117 6.85 -14.30 -2.76
N GLY A 118 8.12 -13.89 -2.85
CA GLY A 118 8.94 -14.12 -4.04
C GLY A 118 8.41 -13.38 -5.27
N GLY A 119 7.98 -12.13 -5.09
CA GLY A 119 7.39 -11.31 -6.16
C GLY A 119 5.96 -11.70 -6.51
N LEU A 120 5.13 -11.98 -5.50
CA LEU A 120 3.73 -12.40 -5.62
C LEU A 120 3.55 -13.73 -6.37
N VAL A 121 4.58 -14.58 -6.42
CA VAL A 121 4.49 -15.91 -7.02
C VAL A 121 3.75 -16.86 -6.09
N HIS A 122 3.97 -16.74 -4.78
CA HIS A 122 3.41 -17.65 -3.79
C HIS A 122 2.20 -17.02 -3.07
N ILE A 123 1.11 -17.78 -3.02
CA ILE A 123 -0.10 -17.44 -2.23
C ILE A 123 0.02 -17.96 -0.81
N VAL A 124 0.69 -19.09 -0.63
CA VAL A 124 0.81 -19.83 0.62
C VAL A 124 2.27 -20.19 0.88
N GLU A 125 2.61 -20.41 2.14
CA GLU A 125 3.91 -20.97 2.54
C GLU A 125 4.17 -22.30 1.81
N GLN A 126 5.38 -22.48 1.28
CA GLN A 126 5.71 -23.63 0.44
C GLN A 126 6.05 -24.90 1.23
N ASN A 127 6.65 -24.75 2.41
CA ASN A 127 7.03 -25.92 3.23
C ASN A 127 5.85 -26.39 4.08
N THR A 128 5.03 -27.28 3.53
CA THR A 128 3.83 -27.81 4.21
C THR A 128 4.14 -28.55 5.52
N SER A 129 5.38 -29.03 5.70
CA SER A 129 5.80 -29.67 6.96
C SER A 129 5.76 -28.72 8.16
N ASN A 130 5.87 -27.41 7.90
CA ASN A 130 5.84 -26.39 8.94
C ASN A 130 4.42 -26.01 9.38
N TYR A 131 3.39 -26.34 8.60
CA TYR A 131 2.02 -25.84 8.84
C TYR A 131 1.50 -26.10 10.26
N PRO A 132 1.77 -27.25 10.91
CA PRO A 132 1.35 -27.51 12.29
C PRO A 132 2.02 -26.63 13.36
N HIS A 133 3.06 -25.87 13.01
CA HIS A 133 3.81 -25.02 13.97
C HIS A 133 3.06 -23.74 14.34
N TYR A 134 2.17 -23.25 13.47
CA TYR A 134 1.57 -21.91 13.58
C TYR A 134 0.30 -21.86 14.44
N CYS A 135 0.12 -22.85 15.31
CA CYS A 135 -0.95 -22.85 16.29
C CYS A 135 -0.34 -22.71 17.69
N ASP A 136 -0.49 -21.52 18.26
CA ASP A 136 -0.21 -21.28 19.67
C ASP A 136 -1.41 -21.73 20.50
N SER A 137 -1.30 -22.91 21.10
CA SER A 137 -2.33 -23.50 21.96
C SER A 137 -2.46 -22.81 23.31
N SER A 138 -1.56 -21.88 23.67
CA SER A 138 -1.67 -21.09 24.90
C SER A 138 -2.68 -19.95 24.78
N GLN A 139 -3.09 -19.61 23.55
CA GLN A 139 -4.14 -18.62 23.32
C GLN A 139 -5.50 -19.13 23.81
N PRO A 140 -6.32 -18.30 24.49
CA PRO A 140 -7.59 -18.75 25.08
C PRO A 140 -8.63 -19.19 24.05
N TYR A 141 -8.51 -18.76 22.80
CA TYR A 141 -9.36 -19.16 21.68
C TYR A 141 -8.81 -20.35 20.88
N GLY A 142 -7.61 -20.83 21.21
CA GLY A 142 -6.98 -21.97 20.55
C GLY A 142 -6.89 -21.83 19.03
N CYS A 143 -7.19 -22.93 18.33
CA CYS A 143 -6.99 -23.10 16.90
C CYS A 143 -8.23 -23.76 16.27
N PRO A 144 -9.38 -23.05 16.22
CA PRO A 144 -10.66 -23.63 15.82
C PRO A 144 -10.69 -24.14 14.37
N ALA A 145 -9.87 -23.57 13.48
CA ALA A 145 -9.73 -24.06 12.10
C ALA A 145 -8.81 -25.29 11.98
N GLY A 146 -8.14 -25.70 13.08
CA GLY A 146 -7.22 -26.84 13.14
C GLY A 146 -5.77 -26.44 13.40
N GLN A 147 -4.99 -27.37 13.96
CA GLN A 147 -3.57 -27.17 14.33
C GLN A 147 -2.70 -26.69 13.16
N ALA A 148 -2.97 -27.16 11.95
CA ALA A 148 -2.18 -26.89 10.76
C ALA A 148 -2.84 -25.85 9.83
N ALA A 149 -3.74 -25.01 10.33
CA ALA A 149 -4.54 -24.11 9.51
C ALA A 149 -4.01 -22.67 9.40
N TYR A 150 -3.00 -22.28 10.19
CA TYR A 150 -2.54 -20.88 10.32
C TYR A 150 -1.14 -20.63 9.73
N TYR A 151 -0.76 -21.41 8.71
CA TYR A 151 0.44 -21.20 7.91
C TYR A 151 0.40 -19.86 7.15
N GLY A 152 1.55 -19.46 6.61
CA GLY A 152 1.68 -18.20 5.89
C GLY A 152 0.80 -18.10 4.65
N ARG A 153 0.00 -17.04 4.53
CA ARG A 153 -0.83 -16.73 3.35
C ARG A 153 -0.75 -15.26 2.95
N GLY A 154 -0.97 -15.00 1.66
CA GLY A 154 -1.17 -13.66 1.13
C GLY A 154 0.10 -12.80 1.08
N PRO A 155 -0.05 -11.49 0.81
CA PRO A 155 1.06 -10.60 0.45
C PRO A 155 2.12 -10.42 1.54
N ILE A 156 1.75 -10.55 2.82
CA ILE A 156 2.66 -10.47 3.97
C ILE A 156 2.89 -11.84 4.63
N GLN A 157 2.43 -12.93 3.99
CA GLN A 157 2.53 -14.29 4.52
C GLN A 157 1.99 -14.40 5.97
N LEU A 158 0.78 -13.87 6.20
CA LEU A 158 0.09 -13.87 7.49
C LEU A 158 0.11 -15.28 8.10
N SER A 159 0.72 -15.40 9.28
CA SER A 159 0.97 -16.66 9.96
C SER A 159 0.59 -16.54 11.43
N TRP A 160 0.31 -17.66 12.09
CA TRP A 160 -0.10 -17.78 13.50
C TRP A 160 -1.56 -17.44 13.81
N ASN A 161 -2.22 -18.33 14.56
CA ASN A 161 -3.62 -18.17 15.01
C ASN A 161 -3.90 -16.80 15.65
N PHE A 162 -2.97 -16.25 16.44
CA PHE A 162 -3.16 -14.94 17.05
C PHE A 162 -3.14 -13.77 16.06
N ASN A 163 -2.36 -13.85 14.98
CA ASN A 163 -2.36 -12.82 13.94
C ASN A 163 -3.62 -12.93 13.08
N TYR A 164 -4.06 -14.14 12.74
CA TYR A 164 -5.34 -14.35 12.06
C TYR A 164 -6.51 -13.81 12.91
N LYS A 165 -6.48 -14.02 14.22
CA LYS A 165 -7.47 -13.43 15.14
C LYS A 165 -7.44 -11.91 15.12
N ALA A 166 -6.27 -11.30 15.28
CA ALA A 166 -6.12 -9.85 15.32
C ALA A 166 -6.52 -9.17 13.98
N ALA A 167 -6.07 -9.74 12.85
CA ALA A 167 -6.43 -9.25 11.52
C ALA A 167 -7.94 -9.39 11.27
N GLY A 168 -8.52 -10.54 11.64
CA GLY A 168 -9.95 -10.77 11.50
C GLY A 168 -10.79 -9.80 12.31
N ASP A 169 -10.41 -9.53 13.55
CA ASP A 169 -11.07 -8.55 14.42
C ASP A 169 -11.03 -7.13 13.82
N ALA A 170 -9.87 -6.71 13.31
CA ALA A 170 -9.69 -5.39 12.73
C ALA A 170 -10.50 -5.20 11.43
N LEU A 171 -10.63 -6.26 10.64
CA LEU A 171 -11.33 -6.24 9.35
C LEU A 171 -12.82 -6.58 9.44
N GLY A 172 -13.28 -7.08 10.59
CA GLY A 172 -14.64 -7.61 10.76
C GLY A 172 -14.88 -8.91 9.96
N ILE A 173 -13.84 -9.72 9.77
CA ILE A 173 -13.87 -10.98 9.00
C ILE A 173 -13.40 -12.11 9.92
N ASP A 174 -14.13 -13.23 10.00
CA ASP A 174 -13.70 -14.36 10.83
C ASP A 174 -12.55 -15.16 10.20
N LEU A 175 -11.34 -14.59 10.28
CA LEU A 175 -10.11 -15.23 9.80
C LEU A 175 -9.55 -16.27 10.77
N LEU A 176 -9.97 -16.26 12.04
CA LEU A 176 -9.58 -17.32 12.98
C LEU A 176 -10.34 -18.62 12.67
N GLY A 177 -11.64 -18.54 12.40
CA GLY A 177 -12.49 -19.67 12.02
C GLY A 177 -12.36 -20.07 10.56
N ASN A 178 -12.07 -19.12 9.66
CA ASN A 178 -11.90 -19.37 8.23
C ASN A 178 -10.62 -18.72 7.66
N PRO A 179 -9.42 -19.22 8.03
CA PRO A 179 -8.15 -18.64 7.59
C PRO A 179 -7.90 -18.79 6.09
N TRP A 180 -8.58 -19.71 5.41
CA TRP A 180 -8.42 -19.92 3.96
C TRP A 180 -8.95 -18.78 3.10
N LEU A 181 -9.75 -17.86 3.66
CA LEU A 181 -10.16 -16.65 2.92
C LEU A 181 -8.95 -15.85 2.41
N VAL A 182 -7.84 -15.84 3.16
CA VAL A 182 -6.61 -15.12 2.78
C VAL A 182 -5.95 -15.70 1.52
N GLU A 183 -6.19 -16.97 1.18
CA GLU A 183 -5.70 -17.61 -0.06
C GLU A 183 -6.78 -17.78 -1.14
N GLN A 184 -8.05 -17.46 -0.84
CA GLN A 184 -9.18 -17.65 -1.76
C GLN A 184 -9.78 -16.34 -2.27
N ASP A 185 -9.68 -15.26 -1.49
CA ASP A 185 -10.18 -13.94 -1.83
C ASP A 185 -9.03 -12.93 -1.87
N ALA A 186 -8.74 -12.40 -3.05
CA ALA A 186 -7.63 -11.47 -3.25
C ALA A 186 -7.81 -10.18 -2.45
N ALA A 187 -9.02 -9.64 -2.31
CA ALA A 187 -9.26 -8.42 -1.57
C ALA A 187 -9.08 -8.66 -0.07
N VAL A 188 -9.52 -9.80 0.47
CA VAL A 188 -9.23 -10.20 1.86
C VAL A 188 -7.72 -10.37 2.04
N SER A 189 -7.04 -11.04 1.11
CA SER A 189 -5.59 -11.22 1.12
C SER A 189 -4.85 -9.88 1.24
N TRP A 190 -5.19 -8.92 0.39
CA TRP A 190 -4.60 -7.57 0.42
C TRP A 190 -4.93 -6.79 1.68
N LYS A 191 -6.14 -6.93 2.24
CA LYS A 191 -6.52 -6.27 3.50
C LYS A 191 -5.74 -6.79 4.71
N THR A 192 -5.21 -8.01 4.65
CA THR A 192 -4.39 -8.55 5.75
C THR A 192 -2.94 -8.06 5.76
N ALA A 193 -2.52 -7.33 4.72
CA ALA A 193 -1.15 -6.86 4.54
C ALA A 193 -0.99 -5.38 4.89
#